data_AF-A0A661CYG2-F1
#
_entry.id   AF-A0A661CYG2-F1
#
_cell.length_a   1.000
_cell.length_b   1.000
_cell.length_c   1.000
_cell.angle_alpha   90.00
_cell.angle_beta   90.00
_cell.angle_gamma   90.00
#
_symmetry.space_group_name_H-M   'P 1'
#
loop_
_entity.id
_entity.type
_entity.pdbx_description
1 polymer ?
#
loop_
_entity_poly.entity_id
_entity_poly.type
_entity_poly.pdbx_seq_one_letter_code
_entity_poly.pdbx_strand_id
1 'polypeptide(L)'
;MRHKYFQCCGKEWQIKAEIGQMVEFREIYLTETWPLLPAIDILLLRNVLIYFDDTNKKTILNKVQRLLKPNGYLLTGTSETALNRLNKQLKIVQLGTIIAYQVQ
;
A
#
# COMPACT_ATOMS: atom_id res chain seq x y z
N MET A 1 -13.20 -0.72 21.49
CA MET A 1 -12.61 -0.19 20.24
C MET A 1 -13.64 0.26 19.21
N ARG A 2 -14.64 -0.57 18.82
CA ARG A 2 -15.63 -0.25 17.77
C ARG A 2 -16.40 1.08 17.98
N HIS A 3 -17.01 1.32 19.14
CA HIS A 3 -17.73 2.57 19.43
C HIS A 3 -16.86 3.84 19.41
N LYS A 4 -15.53 3.71 19.47
CA LYS A 4 -14.62 4.85 19.40
C LYS A 4 -14.59 5.45 17.99
N TYR A 5 -14.59 4.62 16.96
CA TYR A 5 -14.40 5.03 15.56
C TYR A 5 -15.64 4.83 14.67
N PHE A 6 -16.63 4.09 15.15
CA PHE A 6 -17.87 3.80 14.43
C PHE A 6 -19.09 4.23 15.26
N GLN A 7 -20.14 4.63 14.56
CA GLN A 7 -21.45 4.95 15.11
C GLN A 7 -22.49 3.95 14.61
N CYS A 8 -23.50 3.66 15.43
CA CYS A 8 -24.64 2.86 15.00
C CYS A 8 -25.53 3.70 14.09
N CYS A 9 -25.85 3.18 12.91
CA CYS A 9 -26.83 3.74 11.99
C CYS A 9 -27.92 2.68 11.75
N GLY A 10 -28.98 2.72 12.56
CA GLY A 10 -29.97 1.65 12.62
C GLY A 10 -29.36 0.31 13.06
N LYS A 11 -29.38 -0.68 12.16
CA LYS A 11 -28.77 -2.02 12.39
C LYS A 11 -27.32 -2.11 11.88
N GLU A 12 -26.82 -1.08 11.23
CA GLU A 12 -25.50 -1.06 10.61
C GLU A 12 -24.52 -0.18 11.40
N TRP A 13 -23.25 -0.29 11.04
CA TRP A 13 -22.19 0.54 11.58
C TRP A 13 -21.67 1.44 10.48
N GLN A 14 -21.57 2.73 10.79
CA GLN A 14 -20.95 3.71 9.91
C GLN A 14 -19.69 4.23 10.58
N ILE A 15 -18.63 4.45 9.79
CA ILE A 15 -17.44 5.12 10.28
C ILE A 15 -17.78 6.56 10.67
N LYS A 16 -17.21 7.06 11.77
CA LYS A 16 -17.42 8.47 12.16
C LYS A 16 -16.82 9.40 11.12
N ALA A 17 -17.49 10.53 10.88
CA ALA A 17 -17.07 11.53 9.89
C ALA A 17 -15.64 12.03 10.12
N GLU A 18 -15.21 12.17 11.39
CA GLU A 18 -13.85 12.58 11.77
C GLU A 18 -12.76 11.65 11.19
N ILE A 19 -13.03 10.34 11.10
CA ILE A 19 -12.10 9.38 10.50
C ILE A 19 -12.27 9.37 8.98
N GLY A 20 -13.51 9.45 8.48
CA GLY A 20 -13.78 9.50 7.04
C GLY A 20 -13.10 10.67 6.34
N GLN A 21 -13.00 11.83 6.99
CA GLN A 21 -12.32 13.02 6.46
C GLN A 21 -10.81 12.86 6.33
N MET A 22 -10.20 11.87 6.99
CA MET A 22 -8.77 11.55 6.85
C MET A 22 -8.49 10.66 5.63
N VAL A 23 -9.52 10.22 4.92
CA VAL A 23 -9.41 9.26 3.81
C VAL A 23 -9.86 9.92 2.52
N GLU A 24 -8.99 9.88 1.52
CA GLU A 24 -9.34 10.25 0.15
C GLU A 24 -9.39 8.99 -0.72
N PHE A 25 -10.50 8.80 -1.44
CA PHE A 25 -10.65 7.71 -2.40
C PHE A 25 -10.32 8.21 -3.81
N ARG A 26 -9.42 7.49 -4.51
CA ARG A 26 -9.07 7.75 -5.90
C ARG A 26 -9.06 6.45 -6.67
N GLU A 27 -9.53 6.52 -7.91
CA GLU A 27 -9.44 5.39 -8.85
C GLU A 27 -8.07 5.41 -9.54
N ILE A 28 -7.37 4.29 -9.50
CA ILE A 28 -6.03 4.14 -10.10
C ILE A 28 -5.89 2.73 -10.67
N TYR A 29 -5.60 2.65 -11.96
CA TYR A 29 -5.18 1.41 -12.62
C TYR A 29 -3.68 1.21 -12.41
N LEU A 30 -3.28 0.11 -11.76
CA LEU A 30 -1.88 -0.11 -11.39
C LEU A 30 -0.94 -0.22 -12.60
N THR A 31 -1.43 -0.79 -13.69
CA THR A 31 -0.69 -0.99 -14.94
C THR A 31 -0.56 0.29 -15.77
N GLU A 32 -1.49 1.23 -15.64
CA GLU A 32 -1.53 2.46 -16.43
C GLU A 32 -0.77 3.63 -15.79
N THR A 33 -0.68 4.75 -16.48
CA THR A 33 -0.07 5.97 -15.94
C THR A 33 -0.84 6.44 -14.70
N TRP A 34 -0.12 6.67 -13.61
CA TRP A 34 -0.74 7.16 -12.37
C TRP A 34 -0.89 8.68 -12.43
N PRO A 35 -1.98 9.24 -11.86
CA PRO A 35 -2.08 10.68 -11.66
C PRO A 35 -0.95 11.16 -10.74
N LEU A 36 -0.79 12.49 -10.64
CA LEU A 36 0.13 13.04 -9.65
C LEU A 36 -0.37 12.68 -8.24
N LEU A 37 0.43 11.87 -7.55
CA LEU A 37 0.18 11.44 -6.18
C LEU A 37 1.21 12.09 -5.25
N PRO A 38 0.83 12.41 -4.00
CA PRO A 38 1.78 12.91 -3.02
C PRO A 38 2.83 11.84 -2.69
N ALA A 39 3.97 12.28 -2.17
CA ALA A 39 4.97 11.35 -1.66
C ALA A 39 4.45 10.65 -0.39
N ILE A 40 4.72 9.36 -0.26
CA ILE A 40 4.10 8.45 0.72
C ILE A 40 5.14 7.96 1.72
N ASP A 41 4.82 8.03 3.01
CA ASP A 41 5.65 7.48 4.09
C ASP A 41 5.47 5.95 4.21
N ILE A 42 4.22 5.47 4.13
CA ILE A 42 3.86 4.05 4.21
C ILE A 42 2.86 3.71 3.09
N LEU A 43 3.24 2.80 2.20
CA LEU A 43 2.41 2.30 1.11
C LEU A 43 1.98 0.85 1.41
N LEU A 44 0.68 0.63 1.48
CA LEU A 44 0.10 -0.71 1.62
C LEU A 44 -0.35 -1.21 0.24
N LEU A 45 0.26 -2.29 -0.26
CA LEU A 45 -0.13 -2.94 -1.51
C LEU A 45 -0.23 -4.45 -1.26
N ARG A 46 -1.35 -4.84 -0.64
CA ARG A 46 -1.55 -6.18 -0.09
C ARG A 46 -2.60 -6.96 -0.88
N ASN A 47 -2.27 -8.22 -1.19
CA ASN A 47 -3.14 -9.19 -1.84
C ASN A 47 -3.60 -8.76 -3.26
N VAL A 48 -2.75 -8.03 -3.97
CA VAL A 48 -3.02 -7.49 -5.32
C VAL A 48 -1.92 -7.84 -6.32
N LEU A 49 -0.64 -7.86 -5.90
CA LEU A 49 0.47 -8.17 -6.81
C LEU A 49 0.44 -9.60 -7.33
N ILE A 50 -0.21 -10.52 -6.62
CA ILE A 50 -0.39 -11.92 -7.04
C ILE A 50 -1.15 -12.09 -8.36
N TYR A 51 -1.90 -11.08 -8.80
CA TYR A 51 -2.67 -11.13 -10.05
C TYR A 51 -1.88 -10.71 -11.30
N PHE A 52 -0.67 -10.20 -11.13
CA PHE A 52 0.15 -9.67 -12.23
C PHE A 52 1.30 -10.62 -12.58
N ASP A 53 1.66 -10.68 -13.87
CA ASP A 53 2.92 -11.27 -14.29
C ASP A 53 4.13 -10.45 -13.81
N ASP A 54 5.33 -11.01 -13.94
CA ASP A 54 6.55 -10.36 -13.46
C ASP A 54 6.90 -9.06 -14.20
N THR A 55 6.47 -8.90 -15.45
CA THR A 55 6.68 -7.66 -16.22
C THR A 55 5.83 -6.54 -15.64
N ASN A 56 4.54 -6.80 -15.43
CA ASN A 56 3.61 -5.86 -14.82
C ASN A 56 3.98 -5.56 -13.36
N LYS A 57 4.37 -6.57 -12.56
CA LYS A 57 4.88 -6.36 -11.19
C LYS A 57 6.09 -5.43 -11.18
N LYS A 58 7.08 -5.64 -12.06
CA LYS A 58 8.25 -4.74 -12.15
C LYS A 58 7.84 -3.31 -12.43
N THR A 59 6.94 -3.10 -13.40
CA THR A 59 6.42 -1.77 -13.74
C THR A 59 5.73 -1.12 -12.53
N ILE A 60 4.86 -1.86 -11.83
CA ILE A 60 4.17 -1.36 -10.65
C ILE A 60 5.15 -1.01 -9.53
N LEU A 61 6.11 -1.90 -9.23
CA LEU A 61 7.10 -1.68 -8.18
C LEU A 61 8.01 -0.47 -8.47
N ASN A 62 8.34 -0.22 -9.73
CA ASN A 62 9.10 0.97 -10.13
C ASN A 62 8.29 2.26 -9.90
N LYS A 63 6.97 2.25 -10.14
CA LYS A 63 6.10 3.39 -9.83
C LYS A 63 5.97 3.60 -8.31
N VAL A 64 5.74 2.52 -7.55
CA VAL A 64 5.70 2.54 -6.07
C VAL A 64 6.96 3.17 -5.51
N GLN A 65 8.13 2.75 -5.99
CA GLN A 65 9.40 3.25 -5.50
C GLN A 65 9.53 4.78 -5.64
N ARG A 66 9.03 5.35 -6.75
CA ARG A 66 9.08 6.79 -6.99
C ARG A 66 8.13 7.59 -6.08
N LEU A 67 7.06 6.96 -5.58
CA LEU A 67 6.14 7.60 -4.64
C LEU A 67 6.63 7.54 -3.21
N LEU A 68 7.42 6.53 -2.85
CA LEU A 68 7.92 6.41 -1.48
C LEU A 68 8.94 7.50 -1.19
N LYS A 69 8.76 8.15 -0.04
CA LYS A 69 9.77 9.06 0.51
C LYS A 69 11.04 8.30 0.87
N PRO A 70 12.20 8.98 1.01
CA PRO A 70 13.37 8.38 1.63
C PRO A 70 13.02 7.75 2.98
N ASN A 71 13.47 6.52 3.21
CA ASN A 71 13.13 5.69 4.38
C ASN A 71 11.66 5.23 4.47
N GLY A 72 10.84 5.49 3.45
CA GLY A 72 9.46 5.03 3.38
C GLY A 72 9.34 3.51 3.18
N TYR A 73 8.21 2.95 3.59
CA TYR A 73 7.96 1.51 3.61
C TYR A 73 6.84 1.08 2.68
N LEU A 74 7.08 0.01 1.93
CA LEU A 74 6.07 -0.78 1.23
C LEU A 74 5.76 -2.04 2.06
N LEU A 75 4.49 -2.25 2.40
CA LEU A 75 4.02 -3.48 3.04
C LEU A 75 3.13 -4.26 2.08
N THR A 76 3.43 -5.55 1.92
CA THR A 76 2.69 -6.46 1.04
C THR A 76 2.02 -7.58 1.82
N GLY A 77 1.19 -8.38 1.14
CA GLY A 77 0.57 -9.57 1.69
C GLY A 77 1.60 -10.66 2.00
N THR A 78 1.23 -11.59 2.89
CA THR A 78 2.09 -12.71 3.31
C THR A 78 2.56 -13.59 2.16
N SER A 79 1.78 -13.70 1.10
CA SER A 79 2.11 -14.47 -0.12
C SER A 79 2.87 -13.65 -1.17
N GLU A 80 3.08 -12.35 -0.94
CA GLU A 80 3.68 -11.40 -1.88
C GLU A 80 5.12 -11.07 -1.47
N THR A 81 5.97 -12.09 -1.54
CA THR A 81 7.35 -12.05 -1.05
C THR A 81 8.37 -11.97 -2.19
N ALA A 82 9.65 -11.80 -1.83
CA ALA A 82 10.78 -11.76 -2.77
C ALA A 82 10.68 -10.69 -3.86
N LEU A 83 9.99 -9.58 -3.59
CA LEU A 83 9.82 -8.48 -4.56
C LEU A 83 11.14 -7.79 -4.92
N ASN A 84 12.15 -7.91 -4.05
CA ASN A 84 13.51 -7.45 -4.31
C ASN A 84 14.18 -8.14 -5.52
N ARG A 85 13.71 -9.33 -5.94
CA ARG A 85 14.14 -9.97 -7.19
C ARG A 85 13.71 -9.17 -8.42
N LEU A 86 12.59 -8.48 -8.33
CA LEU A 86 11.99 -7.69 -9.40
C LEU A 86 12.48 -6.23 -9.34
N ASN A 87 12.72 -5.69 -8.14
CA ASN A 87 13.32 -4.38 -7.94
C ASN A 87 14.38 -4.41 -6.82
N LYS A 88 15.67 -4.36 -7.21
CA LYS A 88 16.80 -4.46 -6.27
C LYS A 88 16.94 -3.28 -5.31
N GLN A 89 16.27 -2.17 -5.57
CA GLN A 89 16.32 -0.98 -4.72
C GLN A 89 15.41 -1.12 -3.48
N LEU A 90 14.51 -2.11 -3.49
CA LEU A 90 13.69 -2.47 -2.35
C LEU A 90 14.46 -3.41 -1.42
N LYS A 91 14.85 -2.89 -0.25
CA LYS A 91 15.48 -3.69 0.79
C LYS A 91 14.44 -4.31 1.70
N ILE A 92 14.57 -5.61 1.93
CA ILE A 92 13.71 -6.36 2.86
C ILE A 92 14.01 -5.89 4.29
N VAL A 93 12.98 -5.47 5.02
CA VAL A 93 13.03 -5.13 6.44
C VAL A 93 12.01 -5.99 7.18
N GLN A 94 12.48 -6.74 8.18
CA GLN A 94 11.60 -7.53 9.04
C GLN A 94 11.04 -6.64 10.16
N LEU A 95 9.72 -6.48 10.23
CA LEU A 95 9.04 -5.76 11.30
C LEU A 95 8.19 -6.76 12.10
N GLY A 96 8.77 -7.36 13.14
CA GLY A 96 8.10 -8.44 13.88
C GLY A 96 7.86 -9.66 12.97
N THR A 97 6.61 -10.02 12.72
CA THR A 97 6.23 -11.16 11.85
C THR A 97 6.03 -10.78 10.39
N ILE A 98 5.98 -9.47 10.07
CA ILE A 98 5.74 -9.01 8.70
C ILE A 98 7.05 -8.66 8.00
N ILE A 99 7.08 -8.92 6.69
CA ILE A 99 8.11 -8.42 5.79
C ILE A 99 7.62 -7.11 5.20
N ALA A 100 8.42 -6.06 5.35
CA ALA A 100 8.27 -4.79 4.65
C ALA A 100 9.46 -4.57 3.70
N TYR A 101 9.31 -3.61 2.79
CA TYR A 101 10.37 -3.21 1.88
C TYR A 101 10.63 -1.71 2.04
N GLN A 102 11.88 -1.32 2.22
CA GLN A 102 12.28 0.08 2.37
C GLN A 102 13.03 0.56 1.13
N VAL A 103 12.74 1.78 0.70
CA VAL A 103 13.49 2.49 -0.35
C VAL A 103 14.61 3.28 0.32
N GLN A 104 15.84 3.10 -0.20
CA GLN A 104 17.02 3.89 0.17
C GLN A 104 17.35 4.91 -0.90
#